data_AF-A0A7W0MLW1-F1
#
_entry.id   AF-A0A7W0MLW1-F1
#
_cell.length_a   1.000
_cell.length_b   1.000
_cell.length_c   1.000
_cell.angle_alpha   90.00
_cell.angle_beta   90.00
_cell.angle_gamma   90.00
#
_symmetry.space_group_name_H-M   'P 1'
#
loop_
_entity.id
_entity.type
_entity.pdbx_description
1 polymer ?
#
loop_
_entity_poly.entity_id
_entity_poly.type
_entity_poly.pdbx_seq_one_letter_code
_entity_poly.pdbx_strand_id
1 'polypeptide(L)'
;VLAATGRGLAAWQREAAAPILRESEAVCVICMPDMKSLNNSIEKRFHRIVEYGALEECRRFRDGGLDRGLPAARALGAAELIAHLNGELTRAEAVERAVTATRRYAKRQRTWFRNRMAAWPRIEAGAPDALDRICRR
;
A
#
# COMPACT_ATOMS: atom_id res chain seq x y z
N VAL A 1 -10.76 -13.79 -18.79
CA VAL A 1 -11.81 -14.67 -18.22
C VAL A 1 -12.66 -15.27 -19.33
N LEU A 2 -13.47 -14.49 -20.06
CA LEU A 2 -14.30 -15.03 -21.15
C LEU A 2 -13.50 -15.84 -22.19
N ALA A 3 -12.41 -15.28 -22.72
CA ALA A 3 -11.56 -15.98 -23.70
C ALA A 3 -10.90 -17.26 -23.17
N ALA A 4 -10.69 -17.38 -21.85
CA ALA A 4 -9.98 -18.51 -21.24
C ALA A 4 -10.92 -19.56 -20.64
N THR A 5 -12.13 -19.17 -20.21
CA THR A 5 -13.08 -20.05 -19.50
C THR A 5 -14.42 -20.20 -20.20
N GLY A 6 -14.66 -19.48 -21.30
CA GLY A 6 -15.96 -19.42 -22.00
C GLY A 6 -17.07 -18.71 -21.22
N ARG A 7 -16.79 -18.25 -19.99
CA ARG A 7 -17.77 -17.66 -19.07
C ARG A 7 -17.47 -16.18 -18.81
N GLY A 8 -18.50 -15.34 -18.77
CA GLY A 8 -18.37 -13.92 -18.47
C GLY A 8 -17.95 -13.65 -17.03
N LEU A 9 -17.20 -12.57 -16.79
CA LEU A 9 -16.74 -12.18 -15.44
C LEU A 9 -17.90 -11.96 -14.46
N ALA A 10 -19.02 -11.39 -14.92
CA ALA A 10 -20.19 -11.17 -14.09
C ALA A 10 -20.86 -12.47 -13.61
N ALA A 11 -20.82 -13.54 -14.43
CA ALA A 11 -21.32 -14.85 -14.03
C ALA A 11 -20.44 -15.45 -12.91
N TRP A 12 -19.12 -15.36 -13.07
CA TRP A 12 -18.16 -15.77 -12.05
C TRP A 12 -18.32 -15.03 -10.72
N GLN A 13 -18.55 -13.71 -10.76
CA GLN A 13 -18.70 -12.92 -9.53
C GLN A 13 -19.99 -13.22 -8.77
N ARG A 14 -21.06 -13.67 -9.45
CA ARG A 14 -22.31 -14.09 -8.79
C ARG A 14 -22.20 -15.43 -8.09
N GLU A 15 -21.36 -16.31 -8.60
CA GLU A 15 -21.11 -17.65 -8.06
C GLU A 15 -19.97 -17.69 -7.02
N ALA A 16 -19.42 -16.54 -6.65
CA ALA A 16 -18.27 -16.46 -5.76
C ALA A 16 -18.50 -17.33 -4.52
N ALA A 17 -17.65 -18.34 -4.37
CA ALA A 17 -17.74 -19.32 -3.29
C ALA A 17 -17.59 -18.63 -1.93
N ALA A 18 -18.09 -19.30 -0.89
CA ALA A 18 -17.87 -18.85 0.48
C ALA A 18 -16.37 -18.63 0.72
N PRO A 19 -15.98 -17.53 1.41
CA PRO A 19 -14.59 -17.28 1.71
C PRO A 19 -14.00 -18.44 2.51
N ILE A 20 -12.74 -18.79 2.21
CA ILE A 20 -12.03 -19.89 2.87
C ILE A 20 -11.94 -19.64 4.38
N LEU A 21 -11.75 -18.38 4.78
CA LEU A 21 -11.74 -17.94 6.17
C LEU A 21 -13.06 -17.25 6.50
N ARG A 22 -13.79 -17.75 7.49
CA ARG A 22 -15.01 -17.11 7.96
C ARG A 22 -14.64 -15.96 8.90
N GLU A 23 -15.41 -14.87 8.86
CA GLU A 23 -15.17 -13.75 9.78
C GLU A 23 -15.31 -14.16 11.26
N SER A 24 -16.09 -15.19 11.57
CA SER A 24 -16.20 -15.76 12.92
C SER A 24 -14.95 -16.51 13.40
N GLU A 25 -14.05 -16.86 12.49
CA GLU A 25 -12.81 -17.61 12.76
C GLU A 25 -11.58 -16.69 12.78
N ALA A 26 -11.80 -15.38 12.67
CA ALA A 26 -10.74 -14.38 12.56
C ALA A 26 -11.04 -13.15 13.42
N VAL A 27 -9.98 -12.55 13.95
CA VAL A 27 -10.09 -11.22 14.58
C VAL A 27 -9.90 -10.15 13.52
N CYS A 28 -11.01 -9.58 13.07
CA CYS A 28 -11.06 -8.54 12.05
C CYS A 28 -10.97 -7.14 12.67
N VAL A 29 -9.91 -6.39 12.37
CA VAL A 29 -9.69 -5.03 12.89
C VAL A 29 -9.03 -4.13 11.85
N ILE A 30 -9.26 -2.81 11.95
CA ILE A 30 -8.59 -1.81 11.13
C ILE A 30 -7.77 -0.89 12.04
N CYS A 31 -6.44 -0.87 11.87
CA CYS A 31 -5.56 0.07 12.53
C CYS A 31 -5.56 1.41 11.77
N MET A 32 -6.02 2.49 12.41
CA MET A 32 -6.22 3.80 11.79
C MET A 32 -5.66 4.90 12.68
N PRO A 33 -4.40 5.35 12.45
CA PRO A 33 -3.90 6.57 13.08
C PRO A 33 -4.67 7.80 12.58
N ASP A 34 -4.59 8.90 13.33
CA ASP A 34 -5.06 10.19 12.85
C ASP A 34 -4.30 10.62 11.58
N MET A 35 -4.94 11.46 10.77
CA MET A 35 -4.41 11.84 9.46
C MET A 35 -3.08 12.58 9.55
N LYS A 36 -2.91 13.43 10.56
CA LYS A 36 -1.70 14.25 10.72
C LYS A 36 -0.52 13.36 11.07
N SER A 37 -0.69 12.47 12.05
CA SER A 37 0.34 11.50 12.44
C SER A 37 0.69 10.52 11.31
N LEU A 38 -0.30 10.09 10.53
CA LEU A 38 -0.08 9.24 9.35
C LEU A 38 0.78 9.96 8.30
N ASN A 39 0.42 11.18 7.92
CA ASN A 39 1.16 11.95 6.92
C ASN A 39 2.59 12.25 7.36
N ASN A 40 2.79 12.56 8.64
CA ASN A 40 4.12 12.77 9.22
C ASN A 40 4.94 11.48 9.22
N SER A 41 4.32 10.35 9.57
CA SER A 41 4.98 9.04 9.55
C SER A 41 5.37 8.60 8.15
N ILE A 42 4.52 8.84 7.15
CA ILE A 42 4.82 8.57 5.74
C ILE A 42 6.08 9.33 5.30
N GLU A 43 6.13 10.62 5.59
CA GLU A 43 7.27 11.48 5.22
C GLU A 43 8.55 11.04 5.91
N LYS A 44 8.53 10.92 7.25
CA LYS A 44 9.69 10.43 8.03
C LYS A 44 10.15 9.04 7.59
N ARG A 45 9.23 8.16 7.20
CA ARG A 45 9.56 6.82 6.71
C ARG A 45 10.23 6.90 5.34
N PHE A 46 9.75 7.74 4.44
CA PHE A 46 10.35 7.84 3.10
C PHE A 46 11.76 8.43 3.16
N HIS A 47 12.00 9.44 4.00
CA HIS A 47 13.36 9.93 4.23
C HIS A 47 14.29 8.82 4.72
N ARG A 48 13.86 8.03 5.71
CA ARG A 48 14.60 6.85 6.18
C ARG A 48 14.85 5.81 5.11
N ILE A 49 13.87 5.54 4.23
CA ILE A 49 14.03 4.62 3.09
C ILE A 49 15.18 5.10 2.18
N VAL A 50 15.24 6.41 1.89
CA VAL A 50 16.34 6.97 1.08
C VAL A 50 17.67 6.91 1.82
N GLU A 51 17.69 7.23 3.12
CA GLU A 51 18.89 7.14 3.97
C GLU A 51 19.44 5.71 4.06
N TYR A 52 18.57 4.71 4.08
CA TYR A 52 18.94 3.29 4.11
C TYR A 52 19.31 2.69 2.75
N GLY A 53 19.47 3.51 1.71
CA GLY A 53 20.06 3.07 0.44
C GLY A 53 19.07 2.75 -0.67
N ALA A 54 17.82 3.21 -0.59
CA ALA A 54 16.84 2.99 -1.67
C ALA A 54 17.28 3.55 -3.05
N LEU A 55 18.15 4.58 -3.07
CA LEU A 55 18.73 5.06 -4.33
C LEU A 55 19.63 4.00 -5.00
N GLU A 56 20.41 3.27 -4.21
CA GLU A 56 21.27 2.20 -4.73
C GLU A 56 20.42 1.01 -5.18
N GLU A 57 19.37 0.64 -4.44
CA GLU A 57 18.41 -0.37 -4.87
C GLU A 57 17.76 0.00 -6.21
N CYS A 58 17.31 1.25 -6.37
CA CYS A 58 16.72 1.75 -7.61
C CYS A 58 17.73 1.78 -8.76
N ARG A 59 18.99 2.13 -8.49
CA ARG A 59 20.07 2.10 -9.48
C ARG A 59 20.30 0.68 -9.98
N ARG A 60 20.44 -0.30 -9.07
CA ARG A 60 20.60 -1.72 -9.42
C ARG A 60 19.40 -2.24 -10.20
N PHE A 61 18.19 -1.87 -9.82
CA PHE A 61 16.97 -2.24 -10.53
C PHE A 61 16.96 -1.70 -11.97
N ARG A 62 17.30 -0.42 -12.15
CA ARG A 62 17.39 0.23 -13.47
C ARG A 62 18.47 -0.42 -14.34
N ASP A 63 19.67 -0.59 -13.79
CA ASP A 63 20.83 -1.10 -14.52
C ASP A 63 20.68 -2.60 -14.86
N GLY A 64 19.88 -3.34 -14.08
CA GLY A 64 19.54 -4.74 -14.32
C GLY A 64 18.58 -4.99 -15.49
N GLY A 65 18.11 -3.95 -16.20
CA GLY A 65 17.29 -4.10 -17.40
C GLY A 65 15.89 -4.69 -17.15
N LEU A 66 15.39 -4.60 -15.92
CA LEU A 66 14.07 -5.13 -15.55
C LEU A 66 12.97 -4.36 -16.28
N ASP A 67 12.05 -5.11 -16.89
CA ASP A 67 10.94 -4.53 -17.64
C ASP A 67 10.09 -3.59 -16.76
N ARG A 68 9.96 -2.35 -17.21
CA ARG A 68 9.16 -1.29 -16.56
C ARG A 68 7.66 -1.64 -16.51
N GLY A 69 7.20 -2.61 -17.31
CA GLY A 69 5.87 -3.18 -17.27
C GLY A 69 5.60 -4.05 -16.03
N LEU A 70 6.64 -4.54 -15.35
CA LEU A 70 6.50 -5.46 -14.22
C LEU A 70 5.85 -4.80 -13.00
N PRO A 71 5.07 -5.54 -12.19
CA PRO A 71 4.53 -5.03 -10.94
C PRO A 71 5.60 -4.50 -9.98
N ALA A 72 6.78 -5.13 -9.95
CA ALA A 72 7.92 -4.70 -9.14
C ALA A 72 8.39 -3.27 -9.51
N ALA A 73 8.33 -2.90 -10.79
CA ALA A 73 8.68 -1.56 -11.26
C ALA A 73 7.69 -0.47 -10.80
N ARG A 74 6.54 -0.86 -10.24
CA ARG A 74 5.48 0.04 -9.75
C ARG A 74 5.49 0.20 -8.23
N ALA A 75 6.58 -0.19 -7.57
CA ALA A 75 6.77 0.08 -6.16
C ALA A 75 6.68 1.60 -5.89
N LEU A 76 6.01 1.98 -4.80
CA LEU A 76 5.80 3.39 -4.45
C LEU A 76 7.15 4.10 -4.23
N GLY A 77 7.40 5.17 -4.98
CA GLY A 77 8.63 5.95 -4.90
C GLY A 77 9.75 5.47 -5.83
N ALA A 78 9.67 4.26 -6.39
CA ALA A 78 10.72 3.74 -7.26
C ALA A 78 10.83 4.55 -8.57
N ALA A 79 9.69 4.87 -9.19
CA ALA A 79 9.66 5.65 -10.42
C ALA A 79 10.27 7.06 -10.21
N GLU A 80 9.95 7.71 -9.09
CA GLU A 80 10.47 9.02 -8.73
C GLU A 80 11.99 8.98 -8.47
N LEU A 81 12.47 7.97 -7.74
CA LEU A 81 13.91 7.80 -7.50
C LEU A 81 14.68 7.46 -8.78
N ILE A 82 14.11 6.65 -9.67
CA ILE A 82 14.70 6.35 -10.98
C ILE A 82 14.76 7.62 -11.85
N ALA A 83 13.70 8.44 -11.85
CA ALA A 83 13.70 9.73 -12.56
C ALA A 83 14.80 10.67 -12.03
N HIS A 84 15.05 10.69 -10.71
CA HIS A 84 16.19 11.39 -10.15
C HIS A 84 17.53 10.82 -10.65
N LEU A 85 17.70 9.50 -10.66
CA LEU A 85 18.91 8.84 -11.17
C LEU A 85 19.15 9.06 -12.67
N ASN A 86 18.10 9.42 -13.42
CA ASN A 86 18.18 9.80 -14.83
C ASN A 86 18.43 11.30 -15.05
N GLY A 87 18.52 12.10 -13.98
CA GLY A 87 18.67 13.56 -14.06
C GLY A 87 17.39 14.32 -14.42
N GLU A 88 16.23 13.65 -14.44
CA GLU A 88 14.93 14.25 -14.78
C GLU A 88 14.33 15.03 -13.60
N LEU A 89 14.72 14.69 -12.36
CA LEU A 89 14.30 15.33 -11.12
C LEU A 89 15.49 15.58 -10.21
N THR A 90 15.43 16.65 -9.42
CA THR A 90 16.30 16.77 -8.25
C THR A 90 15.93 15.73 -7.19
N ARG A 91 16.87 15.42 -6.29
CA ARG A 91 16.62 14.48 -5.18
C ARG A 91 15.43 14.95 -4.31
N ALA A 92 15.33 16.26 -4.08
CA ALA A 92 14.26 16.85 -3.28
C ALA A 92 12.89 16.65 -3.94
N GLU A 93 12.77 16.95 -5.25
CA GLU A 93 11.52 16.77 -5.99
C GLU A 93 11.10 15.29 -6.06
N ALA A 94 12.05 14.38 -6.27
CA ALA A 94 11.76 12.94 -6.28
C ALA A 94 11.20 12.46 -4.93
N VAL A 95 11.81 12.89 -3.83
CA VAL A 95 11.33 12.59 -2.47
C VAL A 95 9.93 13.16 -2.24
N GLU A 96 9.69 14.43 -2.58
CA GLU A 96 8.39 15.07 -2.40
C GLU A 96 7.28 14.36 -3.20
N ARG A 97 7.56 14.02 -4.47
CA ARG A 97 6.62 13.30 -5.33
C ARG A 97 6.33 11.90 -4.80
N ALA A 98 7.34 11.17 -4.32
CA ALA A 98 7.18 9.84 -3.76
C ALA A 98 6.38 9.85 -2.45
N VAL A 99 6.61 10.84 -1.57
CA VAL A 99 5.82 11.07 -0.36
C VAL A 99 4.37 11.35 -0.74
N THR A 100 4.13 12.20 -1.74
CA THR A 100 2.79 12.51 -2.24
C THR A 100 2.09 11.28 -2.82
N ALA A 101 2.79 10.46 -3.62
CA ALA A 101 2.27 9.21 -4.15
C ALA A 101 1.88 8.24 -3.03
N THR A 102 2.70 8.15 -1.98
CA THR A 102 2.43 7.33 -0.80
C THR A 102 1.21 7.83 -0.01
N ARG A 103 1.04 9.14 0.15
CA ARG A 103 -0.17 9.74 0.76
C ARG A 103 -1.43 9.43 -0.07
N ARG A 104 -1.35 9.50 -1.39
CA ARG A 104 -2.46 9.12 -2.29
C ARG A 104 -2.80 7.63 -2.18
N TYR A 105 -1.79 6.77 -2.05
CA TYR A 105 -2.00 5.34 -1.80
C TYR A 105 -2.68 5.09 -0.46
N ALA A 106 -2.21 5.72 0.62
CA ALA A 106 -2.83 5.64 1.93
C ALA A 106 -4.31 6.07 1.88
N LYS A 107 -4.62 7.19 1.19
CA LYS A 107 -6.01 7.62 0.95
C LYS A 107 -6.85 6.53 0.27
N ARG A 108 -6.32 5.88 -0.78
CA ARG A 108 -7.02 4.77 -1.46
C ARG A 108 -7.28 3.59 -0.52
N GLN A 109 -6.32 3.23 0.33
CA GLN A 109 -6.52 2.19 1.35
C GLN A 109 -7.67 2.56 2.30
N ARG A 110 -7.73 3.81 2.79
CA ARG A 110 -8.84 4.22 3.68
C ARG A 110 -10.19 4.19 2.97
N THR A 111 -10.26 4.63 1.71
CA THR A 111 -11.49 4.53 0.91
C THR A 111 -11.92 3.08 0.75
N TRP A 112 -10.96 2.17 0.51
CA TRP A 112 -11.23 0.75 0.39
C TRP A 112 -11.73 0.16 1.72
N PHE A 113 -11.08 0.46 2.85
CA PHE A 113 -11.54 0.04 4.18
C PHE A 113 -12.96 0.51 4.47
N ARG A 114 -13.28 1.77 4.16
CA ARG A 114 -14.63 2.31 4.35
C ARG A 114 -15.68 1.56 3.55
N ASN A 115 -15.36 1.12 2.34
CA ASN A 115 -16.33 0.50 1.44
C ASN A 115 -16.39 -1.03 1.54
N ARG A 116 -15.33 -1.68 2.04
CA ARG A 116 -15.19 -3.16 2.06
C ARG A 116 -15.10 -3.75 3.47
N MET A 117 -14.76 -2.95 4.47
CA MET A 117 -14.54 -3.37 5.85
C MET A 117 -15.29 -2.46 6.83
N ALA A 118 -16.45 -1.94 6.44
CA ALA A 118 -17.19 -0.95 7.21
C ALA A 118 -17.59 -1.47 8.61
N ALA A 119 -17.86 -2.78 8.72
CA ALA A 119 -18.26 -3.44 9.96
C ALA A 119 -17.08 -3.75 10.90
N TRP A 120 -15.84 -3.64 10.43
CA TRP A 120 -14.67 -3.99 11.23
C TRP A 120 -14.39 -2.90 12.26
N PRO A 121 -14.17 -3.25 13.55
CA PRO A 121 -13.78 -2.28 14.57
C PRO A 121 -12.48 -1.57 14.20
N ARG A 122 -12.45 -0.25 14.48
CA ARG A 122 -11.27 0.59 14.27
C ARG A 122 -10.50 0.71 15.57
N ILE A 123 -9.19 0.59 15.48
CA ILE A 123 -8.27 0.71 16.60
C ILE A 123 -7.30 1.83 16.29
N GLU A 124 -7.10 2.71 17.26
CA GLU A 124 -6.11 3.77 17.17
C GLU A 124 -4.71 3.17 17.29
N ALA A 125 -3.85 3.50 16.31
CA ALA A 125 -2.48 3.02 16.30
C ALA A 125 -1.71 3.59 17.50
N GLY A 126 -1.22 2.72 18.38
CA GLY A 126 -0.47 3.13 19.58
C GLY A 126 -1.33 3.34 20.83
N ALA A 127 -2.64 3.02 20.79
CA ALA A 127 -3.44 2.99 22.01
C ALA A 127 -2.89 1.93 23.00
N PRO A 128 -2.70 2.27 24.30
CA PRO A 128 -2.11 1.35 25.28
C PRO A 128 -2.88 0.03 25.43
N ASP A 129 -4.19 0.06 25.19
CA ASP A 129 -5.11 -1.07 25.31
C ASP A 129 -5.46 -1.71 23.96
N ALA A 130 -4.77 -1.34 22.87
CA ALA A 130 -5.08 -1.82 21.53
C ALA A 130 -5.12 -3.35 21.44
N LEU A 131 -4.12 -4.04 22.00
CA LEU A 131 -4.05 -5.50 22.00
C LEU A 131 -5.14 -6.13 22.87
N ASP A 132 -5.43 -5.55 24.03
CA ASP A 132 -6.51 -6.02 24.90
C ASP A 132 -7.87 -5.94 24.20
N ARG A 133 -8.12 -4.88 23.44
CA ARG A 133 -9.36 -4.72 22.65
C ARG A 133 -9.46 -5.70 21.49
N ILE A 134 -8.33 -6.17 20.96
CA ILE A 134 -8.25 -7.21 19.91
C ILE A 134 -8.51 -8.59 20.52
N CYS A 135 -7.85 -8.91 21.64
CA CYS A 135 -7.81 -10.26 22.20
C CYS A 135 -9.00 -10.61 23.11
N ARG A 136 -9.78 -9.64 23.60
CA ARG A 136 -10.98 -9.89 24.44
C ARG A 136 -12.28 -10.16 23.66
N ARG A 137 -12.16 -10.52 22.37
CA ARG A 137 -13.25 -10.93 21.48
C ARG A 137 -13.09 -12.39 21.10
#